data_AF-A0A3M0P5B7-F1
#
_entry.id   AF-A0A3M0P5B7-F1
#
_cell.length_a   1.000
_cell.length_b   1.000
_cell.length_c   1.000
_cell.angle_alpha   90.00
_cell.angle_beta   90.00
_cell.angle_gamma   90.00
#
_symmetry.space_group_name_H-M   'P 1'
#
loop_
_entity.id
_entity.type
_entity.pdbx_description
1 polymer ?
#
loop_
_entity_poly.entity_id
_entity_poly.type
_entity_poly.pdbx_seq_one_letter_code
_entity_poly.pdbx_strand_id
1 'polypeptide(L)'
;MANRQINLQNVTMKEILIAMRRLGGQVTRREISSDIRDNSTAISEQEVDKIKVSKKTGNKYKPFDYTLNYAVIYLVRTGYLAEDGHQVELTEKGRKVDLDTFDPEQDVRPFLEDNDSQELKKKNLAEIDSAKETTDEDTEEDQWRQDLLDALMKMSPKKFELFCRGLLTKMGIDVDKTIGVNYVADGGLDGFGYVRSNDYRTTRVALQAKRWQSNVPAPEIDKFRGAMDKYNAEFGIFITNSDFTRGAIKTARQGTRIITLIDGEEICDLVAKYNYYVEPVTTYRLKPFYTEKD
;
A
#
# COMPACT_ATOMS: atom_id res chain seq x y z
N MET A 1 -3.01 -12.03 -25.77
CA MET A 1 -3.00 -11.86 -24.29
C MET A 1 -1.59 -11.97 -23.71
N ALA A 2 -0.78 -12.97 -24.09
CA ALA A 2 0.62 -13.11 -23.62
C ALA A 2 1.48 -11.86 -23.84
N ASN A 3 1.42 -11.25 -25.04
CA ASN A 3 2.23 -10.08 -25.37
C ASN A 3 1.90 -8.84 -24.50
N ARG A 4 0.64 -8.67 -24.08
CA ARG A 4 0.23 -7.55 -23.20
C ARG A 4 0.79 -7.71 -21.78
N GLN A 5 0.85 -8.95 -21.28
CA GLN A 5 1.35 -9.24 -19.94
C GLN A 5 2.87 -9.10 -19.87
N ILE A 6 3.57 -9.55 -20.91
CA ILE A 6 5.03 -9.34 -21.07
C ILE A 6 5.35 -7.85 -21.10
N ASN A 7 4.62 -7.06 -21.88
CA ASN A 7 4.82 -5.61 -21.94
C ASN A 7 4.57 -4.95 -20.58
N LEU A 8 3.49 -5.33 -19.87
CA LEU A 8 3.21 -4.78 -18.55
C LEU A 8 4.32 -5.14 -17.53
N GLN A 9 4.83 -6.37 -17.56
CA GLN A 9 5.97 -6.78 -16.73
C GLN A 9 7.23 -5.96 -17.05
N ASN A 10 7.50 -5.71 -18.33
CA ASN A 10 8.65 -4.90 -18.75
C ASN A 10 8.55 -3.47 -18.18
N VAL A 11 7.39 -2.82 -18.37
CA VAL A 11 7.13 -1.51 -17.77
C VAL A 11 7.27 -1.57 -16.25
N THR A 12 6.73 -2.61 -15.61
CA THR A 12 6.77 -2.79 -14.15
C THR A 12 8.21 -2.94 -13.63
N MET A 13 9.10 -3.65 -14.33
CA MET A 13 10.51 -3.75 -13.93
C MET A 13 11.20 -2.40 -13.85
N LYS A 14 10.98 -1.53 -14.85
CA LYS A 14 11.53 -0.17 -14.84
C LYS A 14 10.92 0.67 -13.72
N GLU A 15 9.61 0.61 -13.54
CA GLU A 15 8.90 1.35 -12.48
C GLU A 15 9.29 0.89 -11.07
N ILE A 16 9.60 -0.39 -10.86
CA ILE A 16 10.17 -0.89 -9.60
C ILE A 16 11.49 -0.18 -9.32
N LEU A 17 12.42 -0.11 -10.27
CA LEU A 17 13.72 0.54 -10.03
C LEU A 17 13.57 2.05 -9.73
N ILE A 18 12.60 2.71 -10.37
CA ILE A 18 12.23 4.10 -10.07
C ILE A 18 11.69 4.22 -8.64
N ALA A 19 10.73 3.37 -8.26
CA ALA A 19 10.13 3.33 -6.94
C ALA A 19 11.17 3.08 -5.84
N MET A 20 12.02 2.07 -6.04
CA MET A 20 13.12 1.73 -5.13
C MET A 20 14.03 2.92 -4.88
N ARG A 21 14.37 3.72 -5.91
CA ARG A 21 15.19 4.94 -5.72
C ARG A 21 14.47 6.01 -4.92
N ARG A 22 13.17 6.21 -5.17
CA ARG A 22 12.37 7.20 -4.44
C ARG A 22 12.22 6.84 -2.96
N LEU A 23 12.08 5.56 -2.67
CA LEU A 23 11.88 5.02 -1.32
C LEU A 23 13.17 4.80 -0.53
N GLY A 24 14.35 5.04 -1.13
CA GLY A 24 15.63 4.93 -0.43
C GLY A 24 16.32 3.56 -0.53
N GLY A 25 15.79 2.64 -1.35
CA GLY A 25 16.50 1.47 -1.81
C GLY A 25 16.35 0.19 -0.99
N GLN A 26 15.63 0.20 0.13
CA GLN A 26 15.30 -0.99 0.92
C GLN A 26 13.85 -0.90 1.39
N VAL A 27 12.99 -1.76 0.86
CA VAL A 27 11.53 -1.70 1.08
C VAL A 27 10.87 -3.06 0.89
N THR A 28 9.61 -3.17 1.32
CA THR A 28 8.73 -4.31 1.03
C THR A 28 8.09 -4.19 -0.35
N ARG A 29 7.61 -5.31 -0.90
CA ARG A 29 6.83 -5.32 -2.16
C ARG A 29 5.60 -4.44 -2.09
N ARG A 30 4.91 -4.41 -0.95
CA ARG A 30 3.72 -3.58 -0.72
C ARG A 30 4.04 -2.09 -0.86
N GLU A 31 5.15 -1.64 -0.28
CA GLU A 31 5.63 -0.26 -0.42
C GLU A 31 6.00 0.08 -1.87
N ILE A 32 6.60 -0.86 -2.61
CA ILE A 32 6.86 -0.69 -4.05
C ILE A 32 5.54 -0.56 -4.81
N SER A 33 4.55 -1.43 -4.53
CA SER A 33 3.22 -1.39 -5.16
C SER A 33 2.51 -0.06 -4.90
N SER A 34 2.50 0.40 -3.66
CA SER A 34 1.93 1.69 -3.23
C SER A 34 2.63 2.88 -3.90
N ASP A 35 3.96 2.88 -3.98
CA ASP A 35 4.68 3.96 -4.65
C ASP A 35 4.39 4.02 -6.16
N ILE A 36 4.37 2.87 -6.84
CA ILE A 36 3.98 2.78 -8.26
C ILE A 36 2.55 3.28 -8.44
N ARG A 37 1.63 2.84 -7.57
CA ARG A 37 0.23 3.27 -7.59
C ARG A 37 0.12 4.80 -7.51
N ASP A 38 0.86 5.44 -6.63
CA ASP A 38 0.66 6.86 -6.32
C ASP A 38 1.46 7.81 -7.22
N ASN A 39 2.55 7.32 -7.83
CA ASN A 39 3.51 8.21 -8.48
C ASN A 39 3.90 7.80 -9.90
N SER A 40 3.63 6.56 -10.34
CA SER A 40 4.00 6.11 -11.68
C SER A 40 3.28 6.90 -12.77
N THR A 41 4.00 7.41 -13.77
CA THR A 41 3.37 7.98 -14.97
C THR A 41 3.09 6.93 -16.04
N ALA A 42 3.76 5.77 -15.96
CA ALA A 42 3.65 4.69 -16.95
C ALA A 42 2.53 3.71 -16.63
N ILE A 43 2.25 3.48 -15.35
CA ILE A 43 1.21 2.58 -14.86
C ILE A 43 0.15 3.43 -14.17
N SER A 44 -1.12 3.25 -14.52
CA SER A 44 -2.22 4.00 -13.89
C SER A 44 -2.62 3.41 -12.55
N GLU A 45 -3.14 4.24 -11.63
CA GLU A 45 -3.72 3.77 -10.36
C GLU A 45 -4.82 2.70 -10.59
N GLN A 46 -5.58 2.81 -11.68
CA GLN A 46 -6.65 1.85 -12.04
C GLN A 46 -6.11 0.48 -12.45
N GLU A 47 -4.92 0.40 -13.03
CA GLU A 47 -4.30 -0.89 -13.37
C GLU A 47 -3.79 -1.59 -12.10
N VAL A 48 -3.25 -0.83 -11.15
CA VAL A 48 -2.79 -1.34 -9.84
C VAL A 48 -3.97 -1.76 -8.95
N ASP A 49 -5.02 -0.93 -8.88
CA ASP A 49 -6.20 -1.14 -8.02
C ASP A 49 -7.16 -2.20 -8.54
N LYS A 50 -6.89 -2.76 -9.72
CA LYS A 50 -7.78 -3.71 -10.36
C LYS A 50 -7.95 -4.95 -9.49
N ILE A 51 -9.20 -5.31 -9.18
CA ILE A 51 -9.51 -6.53 -8.44
C ILE A 51 -10.12 -7.58 -9.39
N LYS A 52 -9.73 -8.83 -9.23
CA LYS A 52 -10.37 -10.00 -9.84
C LYS A 52 -10.78 -11.01 -8.79
N VAL A 53 -11.78 -11.81 -9.12
CA VAL A 53 -12.22 -12.95 -8.30
C VAL A 53 -11.65 -14.23 -8.90
N SER A 54 -10.96 -15.01 -8.08
CA SER A 54 -10.46 -16.33 -8.45
C SER A 54 -11.62 -17.27 -8.74
N LYS A 55 -11.64 -17.88 -9.93
CA LYS A 55 -12.65 -18.89 -10.28
C LYS A 55 -12.51 -20.18 -9.46
N LYS A 56 -11.35 -20.42 -8.86
CA LYS A 56 -11.06 -21.64 -8.09
C LYS A 56 -11.45 -21.49 -6.63
N THR A 57 -11.01 -20.41 -6.00
CA THR A 57 -11.16 -20.20 -4.55
C THR A 57 -12.28 -19.24 -4.19
N GLY A 58 -12.76 -18.42 -5.14
CA GLY A 58 -13.72 -17.34 -4.85
C GLY A 58 -13.09 -16.10 -4.21
N ASN A 59 -11.80 -16.13 -3.88
CA ASN A 59 -11.09 -15.02 -3.24
C ASN A 59 -10.84 -13.87 -4.24
N LYS A 60 -10.88 -12.64 -3.73
CA LYS A 60 -10.46 -11.45 -4.48
C LYS A 60 -8.93 -11.37 -4.48
N TYR A 61 -8.33 -10.91 -5.56
CA TYR A 61 -6.90 -10.64 -5.67
C TYR A 61 -6.66 -9.45 -6.61
N LYS A 62 -5.53 -8.76 -6.46
CA LYS A 62 -5.10 -7.74 -7.43
C LYS A 62 -4.16 -8.39 -8.46
N PRO A 63 -4.49 -8.40 -9.76
CA PRO A 63 -3.62 -8.98 -10.78
C PRO A 63 -2.27 -8.28 -10.90
N PHE A 64 -2.18 -7.03 -10.44
CA PHE A 64 -0.94 -6.27 -10.45
C PHE A 64 0.09 -6.87 -9.48
N ASP A 65 -0.32 -7.40 -8.33
CA ASP A 65 0.61 -8.01 -7.35
C ASP A 65 1.38 -9.18 -7.97
N TYR A 66 0.71 -10.03 -8.76
CA TYR A 66 1.39 -11.08 -9.53
C TYR A 66 2.40 -10.50 -10.54
N THR A 67 2.03 -9.41 -11.22
CA THR A 67 2.91 -8.75 -12.19
C THR A 67 4.15 -8.19 -11.50
N LEU A 68 3.96 -7.54 -10.35
CA LEU A 68 5.00 -7.01 -9.50
C LEU A 68 5.93 -8.12 -9.01
N ASN A 69 5.38 -9.23 -8.50
CA ASN A 69 6.15 -10.36 -7.99
C ASN A 69 7.07 -10.94 -9.07
N TYR A 70 6.57 -11.20 -10.27
CA TYR A 70 7.41 -11.66 -11.38
C TYR A 70 8.49 -10.64 -11.75
N ALA A 71 8.15 -9.36 -11.81
CA ALA A 71 9.09 -8.31 -12.15
C ALA A 71 10.22 -8.18 -11.10
N VAL A 72 9.91 -8.26 -9.80
CA VAL A 72 10.90 -8.31 -8.72
C VAL A 72 11.83 -9.52 -8.88
N ILE A 73 11.29 -10.72 -9.10
CA ILE A 73 12.08 -11.95 -9.28
C ILE A 73 13.05 -11.81 -10.46
N TYR A 74 12.59 -11.26 -11.58
CA TYR A 74 13.46 -11.07 -12.75
C TYR A 74 14.58 -10.07 -12.49
N LEU A 75 14.31 -8.99 -11.75
CA LEU A 75 15.31 -8.03 -11.34
C LEU A 75 16.29 -8.61 -10.30
N VAL A 76 15.84 -9.49 -9.40
CA VAL A 76 16.71 -10.22 -8.48
C VAL A 76 17.65 -11.15 -9.23
N ARG A 77 17.13 -11.95 -10.16
CA ARG A 77 17.91 -12.88 -10.99
C ARG A 77 19.00 -12.20 -11.81
N THR A 78 18.69 -11.01 -12.31
CA THR A 78 19.63 -10.23 -13.12
C THR A 78 20.51 -9.32 -12.27
N GLY A 79 20.42 -9.45 -10.94
CA GLY A 79 21.30 -8.83 -9.96
C GLY A 79 21.05 -7.34 -9.74
N TYR A 80 19.92 -6.79 -10.21
CA TYR A 80 19.54 -5.40 -9.92
C TYR A 80 18.96 -5.24 -8.50
N LEU A 81 18.29 -6.28 -8.01
CA LEU A 81 17.73 -6.35 -6.68
C LEU A 81 18.31 -7.55 -5.91
N ALA A 82 18.27 -7.46 -4.59
CA ALA A 82 18.46 -8.58 -3.68
C ALA A 82 17.22 -8.68 -2.79
N GLU A 83 16.97 -9.86 -2.24
CA GLU A 83 15.82 -10.12 -1.39
C GLU A 83 16.24 -10.93 -0.17
N ASP A 84 15.80 -10.50 1.01
CA ASP A 84 15.96 -11.19 2.28
C ASP A 84 14.64 -11.14 3.06
N GLY A 85 13.99 -12.30 3.18
CA GLY A 85 12.63 -12.38 3.72
C GLY A 85 11.65 -11.51 2.93
N HIS A 86 10.96 -10.59 3.61
CA HIS A 86 10.00 -9.66 2.98
C HIS A 86 10.65 -8.35 2.49
N GLN A 87 11.96 -8.18 2.68
CA GLN A 87 12.67 -6.97 2.27
C GLN A 87 13.35 -7.17 0.92
N VAL A 88 13.17 -6.19 0.05
CA VAL A 88 13.82 -6.06 -1.26
C VAL A 88 14.78 -4.89 -1.18
N GLU A 89 16.02 -5.06 -1.67
CA GLU A 89 17.08 -4.05 -1.64
C GLU A 89 17.67 -3.81 -3.04
N LEU A 90 18.04 -2.57 -3.35
CA LEU A 90 18.86 -2.25 -4.52
C LEU A 90 20.31 -2.72 -4.32
N THR A 91 20.78 -3.57 -5.23
CA THR A 91 22.19 -3.95 -5.26
C THR A 91 23.06 -2.79 -5.76
N GLU A 92 24.39 -2.96 -5.76
CA GLU A 92 25.29 -2.03 -6.44
C GLU A 92 24.92 -1.83 -7.93
N LYS A 93 24.54 -2.90 -8.64
CA LYS A 93 24.11 -2.83 -10.04
C LYS A 93 22.81 -2.02 -10.17
N GLY A 94 21.81 -2.27 -9.32
CA GLY A 94 20.55 -1.52 -9.29
C GLY A 94 20.73 -0.03 -8.94
N ARG A 95 21.67 0.30 -8.04
CA ARG A 95 21.99 1.68 -7.71
C ARG A 95 22.66 2.43 -8.86
N LYS A 96 23.50 1.75 -9.65
CA LYS A 96 24.28 2.36 -10.74
C LYS A 96 23.59 2.36 -12.11
N VAL A 97 22.51 1.59 -12.30
CA VAL A 97 21.82 1.51 -13.60
C VAL A 97 21.34 2.88 -14.07
N ASP A 98 21.47 3.20 -15.34
CA ASP A 98 20.85 4.40 -15.88
C ASP A 98 19.40 4.09 -16.28
N LEU A 99 18.44 4.75 -15.64
CA LEU A 99 17.02 4.50 -15.86
C LEU A 99 16.53 5.07 -17.20
N ASP A 100 17.25 6.02 -17.80
CA ASP A 100 16.86 6.57 -19.10
C ASP A 100 17.17 5.56 -20.21
N THR A 101 18.25 4.79 -20.06
CA THR A 101 18.67 3.78 -21.04
C THR A 101 18.25 2.35 -20.69
N PHE A 102 17.82 2.09 -19.45
CA PHE A 102 17.40 0.76 -19.02
C PHE A 102 16.22 0.26 -19.86
N ASP A 103 16.43 -0.89 -20.50
CA ASP A 103 15.45 -1.60 -21.32
C ASP A 103 15.36 -3.06 -20.87
N PRO A 104 14.27 -3.47 -20.21
CA PRO A 104 14.10 -4.83 -19.75
C PRO A 104 14.16 -5.90 -20.86
N GLU A 105 13.87 -5.57 -22.12
CA GLU A 105 14.00 -6.52 -23.24
C GLU A 105 15.46 -6.83 -23.59
N GLN A 106 16.38 -5.92 -23.28
CA GLN A 106 17.81 -6.09 -23.53
C GLN A 106 18.56 -6.47 -22.25
N ASP A 107 18.21 -5.82 -21.14
CA ASP A 107 18.96 -5.86 -19.89
C ASP A 107 18.52 -6.98 -18.94
N VAL A 108 17.32 -7.54 -19.16
CA VAL A 108 16.72 -8.55 -18.27
C VAL A 108 16.34 -9.82 -19.03
N ARG A 109 15.47 -9.71 -20.04
CA ARG A 109 14.87 -10.86 -20.75
C ARG A 109 15.89 -11.84 -21.34
N PRO A 110 16.99 -11.43 -22.00
CA PRO A 110 17.94 -12.37 -22.60
C PRO A 110 18.59 -13.28 -21.55
N PHE A 111 18.90 -12.71 -20.38
CA PHE A 111 19.49 -13.45 -19.26
C PHE A 111 18.51 -14.40 -18.56
N LEU A 112 17.21 -14.31 -18.87
CA LEU A 112 16.20 -15.28 -18.45
C LEU A 112 16.11 -16.47 -19.40
N GLU A 113 16.47 -16.31 -20.68
CA GLU A 113 16.34 -17.32 -21.75
C GLU A 113 17.65 -18.09 -22.01
N ASP A 114 18.83 -17.46 -21.87
CA ASP A 114 20.14 -17.99 -22.30
C ASP A 114 20.78 -19.04 -21.36
N ASN A 115 19.99 -19.65 -20.46
CA ASN A 115 20.49 -20.51 -19.38
C ASN A 115 20.14 -21.99 -19.61
N ASP A 116 20.82 -22.59 -20.58
CA ASP A 116 20.59 -23.93 -21.17
C ASP A 116 20.99 -25.13 -20.27
N SER A 117 20.98 -24.98 -18.95
CA SER A 117 21.30 -26.07 -18.00
C SER A 117 20.05 -26.65 -17.34
N GLN A 118 19.96 -27.99 -17.33
CA GLN A 118 18.88 -28.77 -16.68
C GLN A 118 18.69 -28.43 -15.19
N GLU A 119 19.71 -27.90 -14.51
CA GLU A 119 19.61 -27.39 -13.13
C GLU A 119 18.74 -26.14 -13.00
N LEU A 120 18.70 -25.26 -14.01
CA LEU A 120 17.90 -24.03 -13.98
C LEU A 120 16.43 -24.25 -14.34
N LYS A 121 16.06 -25.36 -15.02
CA LYS A 121 14.64 -25.78 -15.12
C LYS A 121 14.08 -26.22 -13.78
N LYS A 122 14.89 -26.89 -12.95
CA LYS A 122 14.56 -27.19 -11.55
C LYS A 122 14.46 -25.93 -10.70
N LYS A 123 15.39 -24.96 -10.84
CA LYS A 123 15.25 -23.63 -10.21
C LYS A 123 14.06 -22.84 -10.73
N ASN A 124 13.72 -22.88 -12.02
CA ASN A 124 12.53 -22.23 -12.56
C ASN A 124 11.24 -22.81 -11.98
N LEU A 125 11.13 -24.13 -11.82
CA LEU A 125 9.98 -24.72 -11.12
C LEU A 125 9.99 -24.35 -9.64
N ALA A 126 11.14 -24.46 -8.97
CA ALA A 126 11.29 -24.11 -7.56
C ALA A 126 11.07 -22.61 -7.27
N GLU A 127 11.31 -21.73 -8.24
CA GLU A 127 11.13 -20.28 -8.12
C GLU A 127 9.77 -19.80 -8.66
N ILE A 128 9.12 -20.58 -9.53
CA ILE A 128 7.67 -20.44 -9.73
C ILE A 128 6.95 -20.90 -8.47
N ASP A 129 7.45 -21.95 -7.81
CA ASP A 129 6.95 -22.38 -6.52
C ASP A 129 7.35 -21.41 -5.41
N SER A 130 8.53 -20.77 -5.44
CA SER A 130 8.87 -19.69 -4.50
C SER A 130 8.05 -18.43 -4.78
N ALA A 131 7.82 -18.07 -6.04
CA ALA A 131 6.92 -16.97 -6.39
C ALA A 131 5.51 -17.25 -5.89
N LYS A 132 5.03 -18.51 -5.99
CA LYS A 132 3.76 -18.92 -5.41
C LYS A 132 3.82 -18.91 -3.89
N GLU A 133 4.86 -19.42 -3.25
CA GLU A 133 5.01 -19.45 -1.79
C GLU A 133 5.11 -18.04 -1.22
N THR A 134 5.96 -17.15 -1.75
CA THR A 134 5.99 -15.73 -1.37
C THR A 134 4.64 -15.07 -1.63
N THR A 135 3.99 -15.38 -2.76
CA THR A 135 2.63 -14.89 -3.01
C THR A 135 1.64 -15.47 -1.99
N ASP A 136 1.74 -16.73 -1.57
CA ASP A 136 0.84 -17.41 -0.65
C ASP A 136 1.06 -16.91 0.80
N GLU A 137 2.30 -16.57 1.17
CA GLU A 137 2.64 -15.91 2.44
C GLU A 137 2.15 -14.47 2.48
N ASP A 138 2.43 -13.70 1.42
CA ASP A 138 1.84 -12.37 1.23
C ASP A 138 0.30 -12.49 1.19
N THR A 139 -0.27 -13.60 0.68
CA THR A 139 -1.72 -13.86 0.66
C THR A 139 -2.28 -14.06 2.07
N GLU A 140 -1.58 -14.72 3.00
CA GLU A 140 -2.05 -14.88 4.38
C GLU A 140 -2.02 -13.54 5.14
N GLU A 141 -0.96 -12.75 4.98
CA GLU A 141 -0.92 -11.39 5.54
C GLU A 141 -1.98 -10.49 4.87
N ASP A 142 -2.13 -10.57 3.56
CA ASP A 142 -3.16 -9.80 2.86
C ASP A 142 -4.57 -10.25 3.25
N GLN A 143 -4.79 -11.52 3.62
CA GLN A 143 -6.13 -12.01 3.92
C GLN A 143 -6.73 -11.32 5.14
N TRP A 144 -5.99 -11.15 6.24
CA TRP A 144 -6.54 -10.45 7.42
C TRP A 144 -6.77 -8.97 7.13
N ARG A 145 -5.91 -8.34 6.31
CA ARG A 145 -6.06 -6.94 5.88
C ARG A 145 -7.33 -6.79 5.05
N GLN A 146 -7.56 -7.69 4.09
CA GLN A 146 -8.77 -7.73 3.29
C GLN A 146 -10.01 -7.98 4.14
N ASP A 147 -9.95 -8.90 5.11
CA ASP A 147 -11.06 -9.16 6.04
C ASP A 147 -11.39 -7.93 6.88
N LEU A 148 -10.36 -7.22 7.37
CA LEU A 148 -10.52 -5.96 8.08
C LEU A 148 -11.18 -4.90 7.20
N LEU A 149 -10.69 -4.68 5.97
CA LEU A 149 -11.26 -3.71 5.03
C LEU A 149 -12.71 -4.04 4.65
N ASP A 150 -13.02 -5.31 4.39
CA ASP A 150 -14.39 -5.77 4.10
C ASP A 150 -15.29 -5.58 5.34
N ALA A 151 -14.77 -5.77 6.56
CA ALA A 151 -15.51 -5.52 7.80
C ALA A 151 -15.77 -4.03 8.02
N LEU A 152 -14.76 -3.17 7.82
CA LEU A 152 -14.89 -1.70 7.86
C LEU A 152 -15.91 -1.21 6.85
N MET A 153 -15.90 -1.79 5.65
CA MET A 153 -16.81 -1.42 4.58
C MET A 153 -18.28 -1.76 4.87
N LYS A 154 -18.53 -2.79 5.68
CA LYS A 154 -19.87 -3.19 6.16
C LYS A 154 -20.36 -2.38 7.37
N MET A 155 -19.51 -1.56 7.99
CA MET A 155 -19.92 -0.73 9.12
C MET A 155 -20.88 0.39 8.70
N SER A 156 -21.76 0.78 9.63
CA SER A 156 -22.51 2.03 9.45
C SER A 156 -21.55 3.22 9.50
N PRO A 157 -21.87 4.36 8.83
CA PRO A 157 -21.03 5.55 8.87
C PRO A 157 -20.66 5.98 10.30
N LYS A 158 -21.64 5.99 11.21
CA LYS A 158 -21.42 6.32 12.63
C LYS A 158 -20.49 5.35 13.35
N LYS A 159 -20.55 4.05 13.05
CA LYS A 159 -19.65 3.05 13.64
C LYS A 159 -18.22 3.20 13.12
N PHE A 160 -18.07 3.48 11.82
CA PHE A 160 -16.78 3.75 11.21
C PHE A 160 -16.12 5.02 11.78
N GLU A 161 -16.90 6.09 11.95
CA GLU A 161 -16.43 7.33 12.58
C GLU A 161 -15.94 7.09 14.01
N LEU A 162 -16.70 6.34 14.82
CA LEU A 162 -16.32 5.96 16.17
C LEU A 162 -15.01 5.15 16.19
N PHE A 163 -14.88 4.18 15.28
CA PHE A 163 -13.66 3.39 15.11
C PHE A 163 -12.45 4.29 14.83
N CYS A 164 -12.56 5.19 13.84
CA CYS A 164 -11.49 6.10 13.43
C CYS A 164 -11.10 7.05 14.56
N ARG A 165 -12.06 7.63 15.28
CA ARG A 165 -11.80 8.48 16.46
C ARG A 165 -10.96 7.74 17.51
N GLY A 166 -11.30 6.49 17.81
CA GLY A 166 -10.53 5.69 18.77
C GLY A 166 -9.13 5.33 18.26
N LEU A 167 -8.97 5.03 16.97
CA LEU A 167 -7.66 4.80 16.35
C LEU A 167 -6.77 6.05 16.42
N LEU A 168 -7.32 7.23 16.09
CA LEU A 168 -6.63 8.51 16.22
C LEU A 168 -6.24 8.84 17.67
N THR A 169 -7.08 8.43 18.63
CA THR A 169 -6.75 8.55 20.06
C THR A 169 -5.54 7.67 20.42
N LYS A 170 -5.43 6.45 19.86
CA LYS A 170 -4.25 5.58 20.01
C LYS A 170 -2.99 6.18 19.37
N MET A 171 -3.15 6.98 18.33
CA MET A 171 -2.06 7.76 17.72
C MET A 171 -1.63 8.98 18.55
N GLY A 172 -2.27 9.25 19.69
CA GLY A 172 -1.93 10.36 20.59
C GLY A 172 -2.68 11.66 20.31
N ILE A 173 -3.76 11.62 19.52
CA ILE A 173 -4.62 12.78 19.30
C ILE A 173 -5.64 12.86 20.44
N ASP A 174 -5.66 13.98 21.16
CA ASP A 174 -6.67 14.25 22.19
C ASP A 174 -7.97 14.71 21.52
N VAL A 175 -8.90 13.77 21.35
CA VAL A 175 -10.19 14.02 20.71
C VAL A 175 -11.21 14.41 21.79
N ASP A 176 -11.50 15.70 21.90
CA ASP A 176 -12.48 16.22 22.86
C ASP A 176 -13.89 15.71 22.52
N LYS A 177 -14.45 14.89 23.42
CA LYS A 177 -15.80 14.30 23.29
C LYS A 177 -16.93 15.33 23.30
N THR A 178 -16.71 16.52 23.85
CA THR A 178 -17.72 17.58 23.99
C THR A 178 -17.74 18.54 22.81
N ILE A 179 -16.57 18.85 22.23
CA ILE A 179 -16.45 19.70 21.03
C ILE A 179 -16.75 18.89 19.76
N GLY A 180 -16.35 17.62 19.71
CA GLY A 180 -16.46 16.79 18.51
C GLY A 180 -17.86 16.25 18.17
N VAL A 181 -18.86 16.31 19.07
CA VAL A 181 -20.20 15.71 18.82
C VAL A 181 -21.23 16.77 18.38
N ASN A 182 -21.04 18.04 18.74
CA ASN A 182 -22.03 19.10 18.48
C ASN A 182 -21.82 19.88 17.18
N TYR A 183 -20.75 19.63 16.42
CA TYR A 183 -20.43 20.33 15.17
C TYR A 183 -20.86 19.57 13.89
N VAL A 184 -21.57 18.45 14.04
CA VAL A 184 -22.05 17.58 12.95
C VAL A 184 -23.13 18.25 12.08
N ALA A 185 -23.71 19.36 12.52
CA ALA A 185 -24.90 19.91 11.90
C ALA A 185 -24.70 20.74 10.61
N ASP A 186 -23.50 21.23 10.27
CA ASP A 186 -23.45 22.36 9.31
C ASP A 186 -22.19 22.50 8.40
N GLY A 187 -21.48 21.42 8.03
CA GLY A 187 -20.38 21.62 7.06
C GLY A 187 -19.48 20.46 6.61
N GLY A 188 -19.62 19.25 7.12
CA GLY A 188 -18.78 18.10 6.69
C GLY A 188 -17.42 18.03 7.39
N LEU A 189 -17.43 18.18 8.72
CA LEU A 189 -16.34 17.79 9.63
C LEU A 189 -16.89 16.83 10.67
N ASP A 190 -16.14 15.79 10.99
CA ASP A 190 -16.53 14.87 12.05
C ASP A 190 -16.09 15.37 13.42
N GLY A 191 -15.03 16.17 13.49
CA GLY A 191 -14.66 16.85 14.73
C GLY A 191 -13.29 17.50 14.69
N PHE A 192 -12.83 17.91 15.88
CA PHE A 192 -11.48 18.41 16.10
C PHE A 192 -10.80 17.57 17.17
N GLY A 193 -9.49 17.48 17.05
CA GLY A 193 -8.61 16.99 18.11
C GLY A 193 -7.50 18.00 18.39
N TYR A 194 -6.70 17.68 19.38
CA TYR A 194 -5.50 18.43 19.72
C TYR A 194 -4.31 17.49 19.80
N VAL A 195 -3.20 17.93 19.21
CA VAL A 195 -1.90 17.25 19.35
C VAL A 195 -1.01 18.17 20.16
N ARG A 196 -0.46 17.64 21.25
CA ARG A 196 0.52 18.36 22.06
C ARG A 196 1.92 17.91 21.65
N SER A 197 2.69 18.82 21.06
CA SER A 197 4.11 18.61 20.78
C SER A 197 4.93 19.32 21.87
N ASN A 198 5.74 18.55 22.60
CA ASN A 198 6.47 19.01 23.78
C ASN A 198 5.55 19.62 24.87
N ASP A 199 6.13 20.20 25.92
CA ASP A 199 5.35 20.72 27.06
C ASP A 199 4.64 22.06 26.79
N TYR A 200 4.76 22.67 25.60
CA TYR A 200 4.32 24.07 25.39
C TYR A 200 3.53 24.36 24.11
N ARG A 201 3.39 23.42 23.16
CA ARG A 201 2.62 23.65 21.93
C ARG A 201 1.46 22.68 21.80
N THR A 202 0.25 23.23 21.86
CA THR A 202 -0.99 22.53 21.51
C THR A 202 -1.42 22.97 20.13
N THR A 203 -1.54 22.01 19.22
CA THR A 203 -1.96 22.25 17.84
C THR A 203 -3.34 21.65 17.61
N ARG A 204 -4.26 22.43 17.03
CA ARG A 204 -5.60 21.95 16.67
C ARG A 204 -5.57 21.23 15.33
N VAL A 205 -6.13 20.02 15.30
CA VAL A 205 -6.28 19.19 14.09
C VAL A 205 -7.76 19.01 13.75
N ALA A 206 -8.12 19.20 12.47
CA ALA A 206 -9.45 18.85 11.97
C ALA A 206 -9.49 17.37 11.58
N LEU A 207 -10.60 16.69 11.87
CA LEU A 207 -10.75 15.26 11.63
C LEU A 207 -11.95 14.99 10.71
N GLN A 208 -11.73 14.18 9.68
CA GLN A 208 -12.78 13.63 8.83
C GLN A 208 -12.55 12.15 8.61
N ALA A 209 -13.50 11.33 9.01
CA ALA A 209 -13.58 9.89 8.79
C ALA A 209 -14.75 9.57 7.86
N LYS A 210 -14.45 9.17 6.62
CA LYS A 210 -15.48 8.88 5.64
C LYS A 210 -15.35 7.45 5.14
N ARG A 211 -16.45 6.69 5.23
CA ARG A 211 -16.53 5.39 4.56
C ARG A 211 -16.78 5.60 3.07
N TRP A 212 -16.02 4.95 2.21
CA TRP A 212 -16.06 5.17 0.77
C TRP A 212 -15.98 3.84 -0.01
N GLN A 213 -16.68 3.78 -1.15
CA GLN A 213 -16.78 2.57 -1.99
C GLN A 213 -15.65 2.44 -3.02
N SER A 214 -15.20 3.58 -3.55
CA SER A 214 -14.20 3.66 -4.61
C SER A 214 -13.02 4.48 -4.12
N ASN A 215 -12.16 4.98 -5.00
CA ASN A 215 -11.12 5.93 -4.59
C ASN A 215 -11.72 7.30 -4.24
N VAL A 216 -11.19 7.95 -3.20
CA VAL A 216 -11.61 9.30 -2.81
C VAL A 216 -11.07 10.33 -3.82
N PRO A 217 -11.94 11.15 -4.44
CA PRO A 217 -11.52 12.11 -5.46
C PRO A 217 -11.07 13.45 -4.83
N ALA A 218 -10.28 14.22 -5.58
CA ALA A 218 -9.76 15.52 -5.14
C ALA A 218 -10.81 16.51 -4.58
N PRO A 219 -12.03 16.62 -5.15
CA PRO A 219 -13.04 17.55 -4.63
C PRO A 219 -13.44 17.29 -3.17
N GLU A 220 -13.36 16.05 -2.68
CA GLU A 220 -13.65 15.75 -1.28
C GLU A 220 -12.56 16.31 -0.36
N ILE A 221 -11.30 16.29 -0.80
CA ILE A 221 -10.17 16.88 -0.07
C ILE A 221 -10.26 18.41 -0.09
N ASP A 222 -10.65 19.02 -1.22
CA ASP A 222 -10.88 20.46 -1.29
C ASP A 222 -12.02 20.94 -0.40
N LYS A 223 -13.11 20.19 -0.36
CA LYS A 223 -14.24 20.45 0.55
C LYS A 223 -13.80 20.40 2.01
N PHE A 224 -13.03 19.37 2.38
CA PHE A 224 -12.49 19.24 3.73
C PHE A 224 -11.57 20.42 4.08
N ARG A 225 -10.69 20.85 3.17
CA ARG A 225 -9.84 22.02 3.38
C ARG A 225 -10.64 23.30 3.62
N GLY A 226 -11.70 23.53 2.85
CA GLY A 226 -12.58 24.68 3.06
C GLY A 226 -13.20 24.68 4.46
N ALA A 227 -13.57 23.50 4.98
CA ALA A 227 -14.04 23.38 6.35
C ALA A 227 -12.92 23.63 7.37
N MET A 228 -11.70 23.14 7.15
CA MET A 228 -10.55 23.43 8.01
C MET A 228 -10.28 24.94 8.13
N ASP A 229 -10.34 25.66 7.02
CA ASP A 229 -10.13 27.10 6.96
C ASP A 229 -11.19 27.85 7.79
N LYS A 230 -12.47 27.47 7.65
CA LYS A 230 -13.58 28.04 8.45
C LYS A 230 -13.35 27.93 9.96
N TYR A 231 -12.71 26.87 10.42
CA TYR A 231 -12.52 26.59 11.85
C TYR A 231 -11.07 26.75 12.34
N ASN A 232 -10.18 27.35 11.55
CA ASN A 232 -8.79 27.63 11.95
C ASN A 232 -7.99 26.42 12.49
N ALA A 233 -8.23 25.21 11.97
CA ALA A 233 -7.37 24.06 12.28
C ALA A 233 -6.01 24.21 11.59
N GLU A 234 -4.89 23.90 12.26
CA GLU A 234 -3.53 24.07 11.68
C GLU A 234 -3.24 23.05 10.57
N PHE A 235 -3.76 21.84 10.73
CA PHE A 235 -3.73 20.78 9.72
C PHE A 235 -4.96 19.87 9.87
N GLY A 236 -5.17 18.98 8.91
CA GLY A 236 -6.31 18.05 8.90
C GLY A 236 -5.86 16.61 8.75
N ILE A 237 -6.67 15.68 9.25
CA ILE A 237 -6.54 14.24 9.00
C ILE A 237 -7.83 13.78 8.31
N PHE A 238 -7.68 13.23 7.11
CA PHE A 238 -8.76 12.57 6.38
C PHE A 238 -8.50 11.06 6.36
N ILE A 239 -9.38 10.29 6.99
CA ILE A 239 -9.28 8.84 7.11
C ILE A 239 -10.43 8.16 6.35
N THR A 240 -10.11 7.15 5.54
CA THR A 240 -11.08 6.36 4.77
C THR A 240 -10.67 4.90 4.69
N ASN A 241 -11.64 3.99 4.56
CA ASN A 241 -11.41 2.55 4.35
C ASN A 241 -11.02 2.20 2.90
N SER A 242 -10.84 3.20 2.05
CA SER A 242 -10.53 3.09 0.63
C SER A 242 -9.25 3.83 0.32
N ASP A 243 -8.78 3.75 -0.93
CA ASP A 243 -7.65 4.54 -1.37
C ASP A 243 -8.04 5.97 -1.78
N PHE A 244 -7.04 6.81 -1.99
CA PHE A 244 -7.17 8.13 -2.59
C PHE A 244 -6.74 8.09 -4.06
N THR A 245 -7.37 8.91 -4.90
CA THR A 245 -6.85 9.15 -6.26
C THR A 245 -5.55 9.94 -6.19
N ARG A 246 -4.67 9.81 -7.18
CA ARG A 246 -3.46 10.65 -7.32
C ARG A 246 -3.78 12.14 -7.27
N GLY A 247 -4.91 12.53 -7.84
CA GLY A 247 -5.43 13.89 -7.75
C GLY A 247 -5.69 14.31 -6.31
N ALA A 248 -6.35 13.47 -5.52
CA ALA A 248 -6.59 13.72 -4.10
C ALA A 248 -5.30 13.80 -3.28
N ILE A 249 -4.33 12.90 -3.52
CA ILE A 249 -3.01 12.91 -2.86
C ILE A 249 -2.27 14.22 -3.17
N LYS A 250 -2.24 14.62 -4.45
CA LYS A 250 -1.63 15.87 -4.88
C LYS A 250 -2.32 17.06 -4.22
N THR A 251 -3.65 17.09 -4.25
CA THR A 251 -4.44 18.15 -3.63
C THR A 251 -4.14 18.25 -2.13
N ALA A 252 -4.09 17.14 -1.38
CA ALA A 252 -3.87 17.15 0.07
C ALA A 252 -2.55 17.80 0.50
N ARG A 253 -1.52 17.73 -0.35
CA ARG A 253 -0.20 18.36 -0.16
C ARG A 253 -0.15 19.81 -0.64
N GLN A 254 -1.16 20.27 -1.37
CA GLN A 254 -1.27 21.61 -1.91
C GLN A 254 -2.23 22.49 -1.08
N GLY A 255 -1.99 23.80 -1.09
CA GLY A 255 -2.90 24.80 -0.51
C GLY A 255 -2.38 25.46 0.77
N THR A 256 -3.29 26.15 1.47
CA THR A 256 -3.03 26.93 2.69
C THR A 256 -2.63 26.06 3.88
N ARG A 257 -3.19 24.84 3.97
CA ARG A 257 -2.99 23.90 5.08
C ARG A 257 -2.91 22.48 4.55
N ILE A 258 -2.01 21.71 5.15
CA ILE A 258 -1.72 20.33 4.76
C ILE A 258 -2.80 19.41 5.33
N ILE A 259 -3.18 18.41 4.54
CA ILE A 259 -4.07 17.33 4.96
C ILE A 259 -3.27 16.03 4.96
N THR A 260 -3.19 15.38 6.12
CA THR A 260 -2.73 14.00 6.24
C THR A 260 -3.84 13.08 5.76
N LEU A 261 -3.53 12.23 4.80
CA LEU A 261 -4.43 11.20 4.30
C LEU A 261 -4.09 9.88 4.99
N ILE A 262 -5.10 9.14 5.44
CA ILE A 262 -4.97 7.78 5.98
C ILE A 262 -5.94 6.90 5.19
N ASP A 263 -5.40 6.05 4.32
CA ASP A 263 -6.19 5.14 3.49
C ASP A 263 -6.41 3.78 4.16
N GLY A 264 -7.03 2.85 3.43
CA GLY A 264 -7.31 1.52 3.92
C GLY A 264 -6.06 0.74 4.35
N GLU A 265 -4.97 0.83 3.58
CA GLU A 265 -3.72 0.13 3.90
C GLU A 265 -3.05 0.72 5.15
N GLU A 266 -3.01 2.05 5.26
CA GLU A 266 -2.53 2.73 6.46
C GLU A 266 -3.40 2.43 7.68
N ILE A 267 -4.73 2.28 7.53
CA ILE A 267 -5.61 1.81 8.61
C ILE A 267 -5.17 0.44 9.09
N CYS A 268 -4.92 -0.51 8.18
CA CYS A 268 -4.45 -1.85 8.56
C CYS A 268 -3.13 -1.78 9.33
N ASP A 269 -2.17 -0.97 8.86
CA ASP A 269 -0.88 -0.77 9.54
C ASP A 269 -1.06 -0.20 10.95
N LEU A 270 -1.91 0.82 11.10
CA LEU A 270 -2.18 1.44 12.40
C LEU A 270 -2.93 0.49 13.34
N VAL A 271 -3.88 -0.29 12.81
CA VAL A 271 -4.61 -1.30 13.58
C VAL A 271 -3.66 -2.37 14.12
N ALA A 272 -2.78 -2.90 13.29
CA ALA A 272 -1.75 -3.85 13.70
C ALA A 272 -0.78 -3.23 14.71
N LYS A 273 -0.25 -2.04 14.42
CA LYS A 273 0.69 -1.32 15.28
C LYS A 273 0.16 -1.09 16.69
N TYR A 274 -1.12 -0.75 16.83
CA TYR A 274 -1.73 -0.45 18.12
C TYR A 274 -2.55 -1.61 18.72
N ASN A 275 -2.56 -2.79 18.07
CA ASN A 275 -3.44 -3.91 18.42
C ASN A 275 -4.89 -3.46 18.65
N TYR A 276 -5.41 -2.62 17.74
CA TYR A 276 -6.70 -1.96 17.94
C TYR A 276 -7.85 -2.85 17.44
N TYR A 277 -8.54 -3.52 18.38
CA TYR A 277 -9.59 -4.51 18.10
C TYR A 277 -9.10 -5.74 17.30
N VAL A 278 -7.81 -6.04 17.38
CA VAL A 278 -7.19 -7.22 16.76
C VAL A 278 -6.19 -7.84 17.74
N GLU A 279 -5.93 -9.13 17.57
CA GLU A 279 -4.94 -9.88 18.35
C GLU A 279 -4.02 -10.65 17.40
N PRO A 280 -2.68 -10.59 17.58
CA PRO A 280 -1.76 -11.36 16.75
C PRO A 280 -1.91 -12.85 17.03
N VAL A 281 -2.04 -13.64 15.97
CA VAL A 281 -2.06 -15.11 16.04
C VAL A 281 -0.72 -15.64 15.57
N THR A 282 0.04 -16.30 16.47
CA THR A 282 1.28 -17.00 16.10
C THR A 282 0.97 -18.44 15.74
N THR A 283 1.46 -18.91 14.58
CA THR A 283 1.34 -20.30 14.11
C THR A 283 2.70 -20.90 13.80
N TYR A 284 2.74 -22.21 13.54
CA TYR A 284 3.96 -22.94 13.16
C TYR A 284 3.93 -23.28 11.67
N ARG A 285 5.03 -23.01 10.96
CA ARG A 285 5.25 -23.48 9.58
C ARG A 285 6.19 -24.68 9.57
N LEU A 286 5.85 -25.69 8.77
CA LEU A 286 6.74 -26.81 8.51
C LEU A 286 7.94 -26.35 7.66
N LYS A 287 9.16 -26.69 8.08
CA LYS A 287 10.38 -26.40 7.33
C LYS A 287 10.64 -27.45 6.24
N PRO A 288 11.51 -27.16 5.25
CA PRO A 288 11.77 -28.06 4.12
C PRO A 288 12.15 -29.49 4.50
N PHE A 289 12.72 -29.71 5.70
CA PHE A 289 12.96 -31.05 6.27
C PHE A 289 11.75 -31.99 6.18
N TYR A 290 10.52 -31.46 6.25
CA TYR A 290 9.29 -32.26 6.20
C TYR A 290 8.68 -32.38 4.80
N THR A 291 9.17 -31.64 3.80
CA THR A 291 8.59 -31.56 2.45
C THR A 291 9.55 -31.99 1.35
N GLU A 292 10.86 -31.93 1.60
CA GLU A 292 11.89 -32.50 0.73
C GLU A 292 11.80 -34.03 0.72
N LYS A 293 11.99 -34.63 -0.45
CA LYS A 293 12.07 -36.09 -0.60
C LYS A 293 13.55 -36.49 -0.63
N ASP A 294 13.90 -37.53 0.14
CA ASP A 294 15.22 -38.18 0.14
C ASP A 294 15.66 -38.65 -1.26
#